data_AF-W1VNP5-F1
#
_entry.id   AF-W1VNP5-F1
#
_cell.length_a   1.000
_cell.length_b   1.000
_cell.length_c   1.000
_cell.angle_alpha   90.00
_cell.angle_beta   90.00
_cell.angle_gamma   90.00
#
_symmetry.space_group_name_H-M   'P 1'
#
loop_
_entity.id
_entity.type
_entity.pdbx_description
1 polymer ?
#
loop_
_entity_poly.entity_id
_entity_poly.type
_entity_poly.pdbx_seq_one_letter_code
_entity_poly.pdbx_strand_id
1 'polypeptide(L)'
;MRDCAAARGVAIGLAGLAVVVMVVMQGTLPWISLALALTFELYGLVKHEATADALTGLTVESLVVTPLGLGYLAWLAATGGSVLQGAEGSAGLAVLLVAAGPVTAVPLLLFASGARDVPLTTVGLVQFVSPIIQFLMAWAVFHEEISAGRWTAMVLVWVAVLVFCADLVLQARRRPRVRG
;
A
#
# COMPACT_ATOMS: atom_id res chain seq x y z
N MET A 1 12.64 -28.46 2.87
CA MET A 1 12.18 -27.45 3.84
C MET A 1 13.29 -26.49 4.26
N ARG A 2 14.51 -26.97 4.58
CA ARG A 2 15.68 -26.13 4.90
C ARG A 2 16.09 -25.18 3.75
N ASP A 3 16.00 -25.62 2.49
CA ASP A 3 16.41 -24.81 1.33
C ASP A 3 15.47 -23.63 1.07
N CYS A 4 14.16 -23.77 1.36
CA CYS A 4 13.20 -22.67 1.28
C CYS A 4 13.43 -21.61 2.36
N ALA A 5 13.89 -22.01 3.54
CA ALA A 5 14.24 -21.09 4.62
C ALA A 5 15.51 -20.30 4.30
N ALA A 6 16.52 -20.97 3.72
CA ALA A 6 17.74 -20.33 3.25
C ALA A 6 17.46 -19.32 2.13
N ALA A 7 16.66 -19.68 1.13
CA ALA A 7 16.28 -18.80 0.03
C ALA A 7 15.51 -17.54 0.51
N ARG A 8 14.59 -17.68 1.47
CA ARG A 8 13.89 -16.54 2.09
C ARG A 8 14.84 -15.64 2.88
N GLY A 9 15.78 -16.21 3.64
CA GLY A 9 16.78 -15.43 4.36
C GLY A 9 17.68 -14.62 3.43
N VAL A 10 18.09 -15.20 2.30
CA VAL A 10 18.85 -14.51 1.26
C VAL A 10 18.03 -13.38 0.63
N ALA A 11 16.75 -13.61 0.34
CA ALA A 11 15.85 -12.58 -0.20
C ALA A 11 15.67 -11.40 0.77
N ILE A 12 15.47 -11.67 2.07
CA ILE A 12 15.38 -10.64 3.11
C ILE A 12 16.71 -9.86 3.22
N GLY A 13 17.85 -10.57 3.18
CA GLY A 13 19.17 -9.94 3.20
C GLY A 13 19.41 -9.02 1.99
N LEU A 14 19.01 -9.45 0.79
CA LEU A 14 19.08 -8.64 -0.43
C LEU A 14 18.16 -7.41 -0.36
N ALA A 15 16.94 -7.55 0.15
CA ALA A 15 16.02 -6.44 0.36
C ALA A 15 16.61 -5.41 1.35
N GLY A 16 17.18 -5.88 2.47
CA GLY A 16 17.88 -5.02 3.43
C GLY A 16 19.08 -4.30 2.82
N LEU A 17 19.88 -5.00 2.00
CA LEU A 17 21.01 -4.39 1.28
C LEU A 17 20.55 -3.32 0.29
N ALA A 18 19.46 -3.56 -0.45
CA ALA A 18 18.89 -2.59 -1.38
C ALA A 18 18.46 -1.31 -0.65
N VAL A 19 17.85 -1.42 0.54
CA VAL A 19 17.52 -0.27 1.39
C VAL A 19 18.79 0.47 1.83
N VAL A 20 19.83 -0.23 2.26
CA VAL A 20 21.12 0.40 2.65
C VAL A 20 21.74 1.17 1.47
N VAL A 21 21.80 0.56 0.29
CA VAL A 21 22.31 1.21 -0.93
C VAL A 21 21.48 2.45 -1.26
N MET A 22 20.15 2.35 -1.18
CA MET A 22 19.25 3.48 -1.41
C MET A 22 19.52 4.65 -0.45
N VAL A 23 19.72 4.37 0.85
CA VAL A 23 20.03 5.37 1.87
C VAL A 23 21.37 6.04 1.61
N VAL A 24 22.39 5.27 1.24
CA VAL A 24 23.72 5.80 0.91
C VAL A 24 23.64 6.72 -0.32
N MET A 25 22.84 6.36 -1.34
CA MET A 25 22.70 7.18 -2.55
C MET A 25 21.86 8.45 -2.35
N GLN A 26 20.78 8.38 -1.56
CA GLN A 26 19.88 9.51 -1.32
C GLN A 26 20.29 10.40 -0.15
N GLY A 27 21.29 9.98 0.65
CA GLY A 27 21.75 10.69 1.84
C GLY A 27 20.71 10.83 2.95
N THR A 28 19.51 10.26 2.76
CA THR A 28 18.36 10.39 3.65
C THR A 28 17.63 9.06 3.73
N LEU A 29 17.22 8.69 4.94
CA LEU A 29 16.43 7.48 5.16
C LEU A 29 14.97 7.74 4.76
N PRO A 30 14.36 6.94 3.87
CA PRO A 30 12.94 7.06 3.50
C PRO A 30 12.04 6.50 4.61
N TRP A 31 12.16 7.05 5.82
CA TRP A 31 11.51 6.51 7.02
C TRP A 31 9.98 6.55 6.94
N ILE A 32 9.40 7.54 6.23
CA ILE A 32 7.94 7.62 6.00
C ILE A 32 7.47 6.43 5.16
N SER A 33 8.16 6.12 4.05
CA SER A 33 7.81 4.97 3.21
C SER A 33 7.97 3.66 3.95
N LEU A 34 9.03 3.51 4.77
CA LEU A 34 9.23 2.34 5.60
C LEU A 34 8.15 2.20 6.68
N ALA A 35 7.79 3.29 7.36
CA ALA A 35 6.73 3.30 8.36
C ALA A 35 5.36 2.99 7.75
N LEU A 36 5.06 3.51 6.56
CA LEU A 36 3.84 3.19 5.83
C LEU A 36 3.80 1.73 5.39
N ALA A 37 4.89 1.21 4.80
CA ALA A 37 4.97 -0.19 4.41
C ALA A 37 4.76 -1.11 5.60
N LEU A 38 5.45 -0.84 6.72
CA LEU A 38 5.34 -1.63 7.93
C LEU A 38 3.94 -1.56 8.54
N THR A 39 3.37 -0.36 8.71
CA THR A 39 2.04 -0.22 9.31
C THR A 39 0.95 -0.82 8.42
N PHE A 40 1.06 -0.69 7.10
CA PHE A 40 0.10 -1.25 6.15
C PHE A 40 0.20 -2.78 6.05
N GLU A 41 1.40 -3.35 6.06
CA GLU A 41 1.58 -4.81 6.10
C GLU A 41 1.09 -5.41 7.41
N LEU A 42 1.37 -4.77 8.55
CA LEU A 42 0.83 -5.18 9.85
C LEU A 42 -0.70 -5.07 9.88
N TYR A 43 -1.27 -4.01 9.32
CA TYR A 43 -2.73 -3.88 9.15
C TYR A 43 -3.30 -5.02 8.30
N GLY A 44 -2.66 -5.32 7.16
CA GLY A 44 -3.05 -6.43 6.30
C GLY A 44 -2.98 -7.79 7.00
N LEU A 45 -1.93 -8.02 7.81
CA LEU A 45 -1.78 -9.22 8.64
C LEU A 45 -2.90 -9.33 9.69
N VAL A 46 -3.18 -8.24 10.41
CA VAL A 46 -4.29 -8.19 11.39
C VAL A 46 -5.62 -8.47 10.69
N LYS A 47 -5.86 -7.90 9.50
CA LYS A 47 -7.08 -8.17 8.73
C LYS A 47 -7.17 -9.62 8.21
N HIS A 48 -6.03 -10.23 7.90
CA HIS A 48 -5.94 -11.63 7.49
C HIS A 48 -6.28 -12.59 8.65
N GLU A 49 -5.87 -12.27 9.88
CA GLU A 49 -6.13 -13.09 11.07
C GLU A 49 -7.45 -12.76 11.80
N ALA A 50 -8.03 -11.59 11.54
CA ALA A 50 -9.23 -11.12 12.24
C ALA A 50 -10.48 -11.93 11.89
N THR A 51 -11.24 -12.31 12.92
CA THR A 51 -12.50 -13.05 12.81
C THR A 51 -13.72 -12.18 12.52
N ALA A 52 -13.66 -10.88 12.83
CA ALA A 52 -14.76 -9.94 12.58
C ALA A 52 -14.93 -9.70 11.07
N ASP A 53 -16.15 -9.53 10.55
CA ASP A 53 -16.38 -9.20 9.13
C ASP A 53 -15.67 -7.88 8.70
N ALA A 54 -15.33 -7.75 7.40
CA ALA A 54 -14.51 -6.65 6.88
C ALA A 54 -15.20 -5.30 7.09
N LEU A 55 -16.52 -5.25 6.88
CA LEU A 55 -17.32 -4.05 7.09
C LEU A 55 -17.35 -3.65 8.56
N THR A 56 -17.59 -4.61 9.45
CA THR A 56 -17.61 -4.38 10.91
C THR A 56 -16.25 -3.88 11.39
N GLY A 57 -15.16 -4.54 10.97
CA GLY A 57 -13.81 -4.14 11.35
C GLY A 57 -13.46 -2.72 10.90
N LEU A 58 -13.75 -2.36 9.64
CA LEU A 58 -13.47 -1.01 9.15
C LEU A 58 -14.36 0.05 9.80
N THR A 59 -15.61 -0.29 10.12
CA THR A 59 -16.53 0.61 10.83
C THR A 59 -16.02 0.92 12.23
N VAL A 60 -15.56 -0.09 12.97
CA VAL A 60 -14.98 0.10 14.32
C VAL A 60 -13.72 0.94 14.24
N GLU A 61 -12.80 0.64 13.31
CA GLU A 61 -11.59 1.42 13.08
C GLU A 61 -11.92 2.89 12.78
N SER A 62 -12.91 3.13 11.92
CA SER A 62 -13.36 4.46 11.55
C SER A 62 -13.99 5.19 12.74
N LEU A 63 -14.82 4.51 13.53
CA LEU A 63 -15.46 5.09 14.72
C LEU A 63 -14.43 5.48 15.79
N VAL A 64 -13.35 4.71 15.95
CA VAL A 64 -12.27 5.03 16.88
C VAL A 64 -11.50 6.28 16.45
N VAL A 65 -11.28 6.47 15.14
CA VAL A 65 -10.54 7.62 14.60
C VAL A 65 -11.42 8.87 14.45
N THR A 66 -12.73 8.69 14.24
CA THR A 66 -13.71 9.76 14.07
C THR A 66 -13.64 10.86 15.13
N PRO A 67 -13.59 10.59 16.46
CA PRO A 67 -13.52 11.65 17.46
C PRO A 67 -12.25 12.50 17.34
N LEU A 68 -11.11 11.90 16.97
CA LEU A 68 -9.87 12.64 16.72
C LEU A 68 -10.01 13.52 15.47
N GLY A 69 -10.60 12.99 14.40
CA GLY A 69 -10.87 13.75 13.18
C GLY A 69 -11.82 14.93 13.41
N LEU A 70 -12.90 14.72 14.15
CA LEU A 70 -13.84 15.78 14.53
C LEU A 70 -13.17 16.83 15.41
N GLY A 71 -12.33 16.42 16.37
CA GLY A 71 -11.55 17.34 17.19
C GLY A 71 -10.61 18.21 16.36
N TYR A 72 -9.93 17.62 15.38
CA TYR A 72 -9.06 18.35 14.46
C TYR A 72 -9.85 19.34 13.59
N LEU A 73 -10.99 18.92 13.03
CA LEU A 73 -11.85 19.81 12.23
C LEU A 73 -12.41 20.97 13.06
N ALA A 74 -12.79 20.73 14.33
CA ALA A 74 -13.25 21.77 15.23
C ALA A 74 -12.13 22.77 15.56
N TRP A 75 -10.91 22.29 15.82
CA TRP A 75 -9.74 23.15 16.02
C TRP A 75 -9.44 24.00 14.78
N LEU A 76 -9.54 23.39 13.59
CA LEU A 76 -9.31 24.07 12.32
C LEU A 76 -10.38 25.16 12.06
N ALA A 77 -11.64 24.87 12.39
CA ALA A 77 -12.74 25.85 12.31
C ALA A 77 -12.57 27.00 13.31
N ALA A 78 -12.09 26.71 14.54
CA ALA A 78 -11.86 27.71 15.58
C ALA A 78 -10.67 28.64 15.28
N THR A 79 -9.66 28.13 14.57
CA THR A 79 -8.46 28.89 14.18
C THR A 79 -8.59 29.58 12.82
N GLY A 80 -9.74 29.45 12.16
CA GLY A 80 -10.00 30.05 10.85
C GLY A 80 -9.32 29.34 9.68
N GLY A 81 -8.77 28.14 9.91
CA GLY A 81 -8.09 27.33 8.89
C GLY A 81 -8.98 26.32 8.18
N SER A 82 -10.30 26.31 8.44
CA SER A 82 -11.17 25.30 7.81
C SER A 82 -11.22 25.47 6.30
N VAL A 83 -11.55 24.38 5.60
CA VAL A 83 -11.70 24.36 4.13
C VAL A 83 -12.75 25.35 3.60
N LEU A 84 -13.61 25.88 4.47
CA LEU A 84 -14.65 26.86 4.14
C LEU A 84 -14.25 28.30 4.49
N GLN A 85 -13.09 28.52 5.10
CA GLN A 85 -12.62 29.81 5.59
C GLN A 85 -11.34 30.25 4.86
N GLY A 86 -11.05 31.55 4.90
CA GLY A 86 -9.86 32.14 4.29
C GLY A 86 -9.98 32.37 2.78
N ALA A 87 -8.90 32.92 2.18
CA ALA A 87 -8.85 33.28 0.77
C ALA A 87 -8.92 32.07 -0.18
N GLU A 88 -8.53 30.89 0.30
CA GLU A 88 -8.58 29.63 -0.45
C GLU A 88 -9.80 28.75 -0.08
N GLY A 89 -10.71 29.28 0.76
CA GLY A 89 -11.91 28.56 1.18
C GLY A 89 -12.82 28.24 -0.02
N SER A 90 -13.22 26.97 -0.16
CA SER A 90 -13.99 26.50 -1.31
C SER A 90 -15.00 25.43 -0.91
N ALA A 91 -16.27 25.70 -1.19
CA ALA A 91 -17.33 24.69 -1.06
C ALA A 91 -17.07 23.48 -1.97
N GLY A 92 -16.44 23.69 -3.13
CA GLY A 92 -16.01 22.61 -4.02
C GLY A 92 -14.96 21.71 -3.37
N LEU A 93 -13.96 22.30 -2.70
CA LEU A 93 -12.95 21.54 -1.96
C LEU A 93 -13.56 20.78 -0.78
N ALA A 94 -14.54 21.37 -0.08
CA ALA A 94 -15.30 20.68 0.97
C ALA A 94 -16.03 19.43 0.43
N VAL A 95 -16.68 19.55 -0.74
CA VAL A 95 -17.34 18.42 -1.40
C VAL A 95 -16.32 17.34 -1.80
N LEU A 96 -15.16 17.73 -2.35
CA LEU A 96 -14.10 16.79 -2.70
C LEU A 96 -13.54 16.07 -1.47
N LEU A 97 -13.38 16.75 -0.33
CA LEU A 97 -12.96 16.13 0.93
C LEU A 97 -13.98 15.11 1.44
N VAL A 98 -15.28 15.42 1.36
CA VAL A 98 -16.34 14.46 1.71
C VAL A 98 -16.30 13.26 0.75
N ALA A 99 -16.10 13.50 -0.55
CA ALA A 99 -16.00 12.44 -1.56
C ALA A 99 -14.74 11.57 -1.39
N ALA A 100 -13.65 12.11 -0.85
CA ALA A 100 -12.43 11.36 -0.57
C ALA A 100 -12.67 10.22 0.44
N GLY A 101 -13.64 10.38 1.34
CA GLY A 101 -14.06 9.35 2.29
C GLY A 101 -14.49 8.05 1.60
N PRO A 102 -15.59 8.04 0.83
CA PRO A 102 -16.02 6.88 0.04
C PRO A 102 -14.95 6.36 -0.92
N VAL A 103 -14.24 7.25 -1.61
CA VAL A 103 -13.16 6.88 -2.55
C VAL A 103 -12.04 6.10 -1.85
N THR A 104 -11.82 6.32 -0.55
CA THR A 104 -10.83 5.58 0.26
C THR A 104 -11.44 4.34 0.93
N ALA A 105 -12.64 4.48 1.49
CA ALA A 105 -13.29 3.41 2.24
C ALA A 105 -13.64 2.21 1.34
N VAL A 106 -14.09 2.45 0.11
CA VAL A 106 -14.48 1.36 -0.81
C VAL A 106 -13.28 0.46 -1.15
N PRO A 107 -12.12 0.96 -1.62
CA PRO A 107 -10.93 0.13 -1.82
C PRO A 107 -10.46 -0.57 -0.54
N LEU A 108 -10.51 0.08 0.62
CA LEU A 108 -10.12 -0.53 1.89
C LEU A 108 -11.04 -1.68 2.28
N LEU A 109 -12.36 -1.56 2.05
CA LEU A 109 -13.31 -2.64 2.27
C LEU A 109 -13.03 -3.83 1.34
N LEU A 110 -12.83 -3.57 0.05
CA LEU A 110 -12.49 -4.60 -0.93
C LEU A 110 -11.16 -5.29 -0.61
N PHE A 111 -10.17 -4.51 -0.16
CA PHE A 111 -8.89 -5.04 0.31
C PHE A 111 -9.07 -5.90 1.55
N ALA A 112 -9.78 -5.41 2.58
CA ALA A 112 -9.98 -6.12 3.83
C ALA A 112 -10.81 -7.40 3.64
N SER A 113 -11.76 -7.41 2.70
CA SER A 113 -12.50 -8.63 2.35
C SER A 113 -11.59 -9.62 1.62
N GLY A 114 -10.89 -9.18 0.57
CA GLY A 114 -10.04 -10.06 -0.23
C GLY A 114 -8.82 -10.60 0.53
N ALA A 115 -8.21 -9.79 1.39
CA ALA A 115 -7.00 -10.16 2.13
C ALA A 115 -7.18 -11.37 3.04
N ARG A 116 -8.42 -11.70 3.44
CA ARG A 116 -8.74 -12.89 4.26
C ARG A 116 -8.71 -14.18 3.48
N ASP A 117 -9.10 -14.10 2.20
CA ASP A 117 -9.34 -15.27 1.37
C ASP A 117 -8.10 -15.67 0.56
N VAL A 118 -7.08 -14.81 0.51
CA VAL A 118 -5.84 -15.06 -0.24
C VAL A 118 -4.61 -15.13 0.67
N PRO A 119 -3.59 -15.94 0.31
CA PRO A 119 -2.32 -15.95 1.04
C PRO A 119 -1.68 -14.55 1.09
N LEU A 120 -1.09 -14.18 2.23
CA LEU A 120 -0.42 -12.89 2.42
C LEU A 120 0.66 -12.59 1.35
N THR A 121 1.34 -13.63 0.85
CA THR A 121 2.30 -13.50 -0.26
C THR A 121 1.65 -13.05 -1.56
N THR A 122 0.40 -13.44 -1.81
CA THR A 122 -0.37 -12.99 -2.98
C THR A 122 -0.83 -11.54 -2.80
N VAL A 123 -1.24 -11.15 -1.59
CA VAL A 123 -1.60 -9.77 -1.26
C VAL A 123 -0.42 -8.83 -1.54
N GLY A 124 0.77 -9.16 -1.03
CA GLY A 124 1.99 -8.37 -1.28
C GLY A 124 2.34 -8.26 -2.76
N LEU A 125 2.11 -9.32 -3.55
CA LEU A 125 2.32 -9.26 -4.99
C LEU A 125 1.37 -8.32 -5.72
N VAL A 126 0.08 -8.40 -5.39
CA VAL A 126 -0.95 -7.56 -6.02
C VAL A 126 -0.68 -6.09 -5.70
N GLN A 127 -0.09 -5.78 -4.55
CA GLN A 127 0.30 -4.40 -4.21
C GLN A 127 1.35 -3.82 -5.15
N PHE A 128 2.19 -4.63 -5.83
CA PHE A 128 3.09 -4.11 -6.86
C PHE A 128 2.36 -3.57 -8.08
N VAL A 129 1.10 -3.90 -8.31
CA VAL A 129 0.30 -3.30 -9.39
C VAL A 129 0.10 -1.80 -9.17
N SER A 130 -0.03 -1.37 -7.91
CA SER A 130 -0.27 0.03 -7.56
C SER A 130 0.86 0.97 -8.05
N PRO A 131 2.15 0.76 -7.71
CA PRO A 131 3.23 1.61 -8.21
C PRO A 131 3.40 1.54 -9.73
N ILE A 132 3.01 0.43 -10.39
CA ILE A 132 3.02 0.33 -11.85
C ILE A 132 1.97 1.27 -12.44
N ILE A 133 0.72 1.20 -11.96
CA ILE A 133 -0.35 2.07 -12.42
C ILE A 133 0.00 3.53 -12.14
N GLN A 134 0.51 3.84 -10.94
CA GLN A 134 0.90 5.20 -10.57
C GLN A 134 1.99 5.75 -11.51
N PHE A 135 3.00 4.95 -11.83
CA PHE A 135 4.05 5.34 -12.76
C PHE A 135 3.53 5.56 -14.19
N LEU A 136 2.67 4.67 -14.67
CA LEU A 136 2.05 4.80 -15.99
C LEU A 136 1.12 6.01 -16.06
N MET A 137 0.37 6.30 -15.00
CA MET A 137 -0.44 7.51 -14.91
C MET A 137 0.44 8.77 -14.96
N ALA A 138 1.53 8.81 -14.18
CA ALA A 138 2.47 9.93 -14.18
C ALA A 138 3.06 10.20 -15.58
N TRP A 139 3.52 9.14 -16.26
CA TRP A 139 4.13 9.26 -17.57
C TRP A 139 3.14 9.48 -18.72
N ALA A 140 2.07 8.68 -18.79
CA ALA A 140 1.17 8.62 -19.95
C ALA A 140 -0.02 9.59 -19.86
N VAL A 141 -0.50 9.91 -18.66
CA VAL A 141 -1.69 10.76 -18.46
C VAL A 141 -1.30 12.15 -17.97
N PHE A 142 -0.42 12.24 -16.97
CA PHE A 142 0.03 13.53 -16.42
C PHE A 142 1.23 14.11 -17.16
N HIS A 143 1.83 13.34 -18.08
CA HIS A 143 2.96 13.76 -18.91
C HIS A 143 4.15 14.31 -18.09
N GLU A 144 4.41 13.75 -16.91
CA GLU A 144 5.55 14.13 -16.09
C GLU A 144 6.88 13.68 -16.73
N GLU A 145 7.89 14.56 -16.66
CA GLU A 145 9.24 14.21 -17.08
C GLU A 145 9.88 13.25 -16.08
N ILE A 146 9.96 11.98 -16.46
CA ILE A 146 10.57 10.95 -15.63
C ILE A 146 12.06 10.81 -15.95
N SER A 147 12.90 11.02 -14.94
CA SER A 147 14.35 10.87 -15.05
C SER A 147 14.75 9.43 -15.41
N ALA A 148 15.89 9.29 -16.10
CA ALA A 148 16.43 7.98 -16.48
C ALA A 148 16.59 7.03 -15.27
N GLY A 149 17.00 7.56 -14.11
CA GLY A 149 17.13 6.78 -12.89
C GLY A 149 15.81 6.17 -12.38
N ARG A 150 14.70 6.93 -12.43
CA ARG A 150 13.37 6.41 -12.06
C ARG A 150 12.88 5.35 -13.04
N TRP A 151 13.15 5.52 -14.33
CA TRP A 151 12.88 4.50 -15.35
C TRP A 151 13.62 3.20 -15.08
N THR A 152 14.93 3.27 -14.82
CA THR A 152 15.72 2.07 -14.52
C THR A 152 15.22 1.38 -13.26
N ALA A 153 14.92 2.13 -12.20
CA ALA A 153 14.36 1.57 -10.97
C ALA A 153 13.02 0.85 -11.22
N MET A 154 12.12 1.47 -11.99
CA MET A 154 10.81 0.90 -12.28
C MET A 154 10.91 -0.37 -13.15
N VAL A 155 11.77 -0.39 -14.17
CA VAL A 155 12.02 -1.58 -14.99
C VAL A 155 12.58 -2.73 -14.16
N LEU A 156 13.51 -2.45 -13.23
CA LEU A 156 14.03 -3.46 -12.31
C LEU A 156 12.92 -4.04 -11.41
N VAL A 157 12.03 -3.20 -10.90
CA VAL A 157 10.85 -3.66 -10.13
C VAL A 157 9.96 -4.55 -10.99
N TRP A 158 9.67 -4.18 -12.24
CA TRP A 158 8.86 -5.02 -13.14
C TRP A 158 9.50 -6.39 -13.39
N VAL A 159 10.81 -6.44 -13.61
CA VAL A 159 11.54 -7.70 -13.77
C VAL A 159 11.46 -8.54 -12.51
N ALA A 160 11.67 -7.96 -11.32
CA ALA A 160 11.58 -8.67 -10.05
C ALA A 160 10.18 -9.25 -9.82
N VAL A 161 9.12 -8.49 -10.11
CA VAL A 161 7.73 -8.92 -10.02
C VAL A 161 7.45 -10.07 -11.01
N LEU A 162 7.91 -9.96 -12.26
CA LEU A 162 7.74 -11.01 -13.27
C LEU A 162 8.41 -12.33 -12.85
N VAL A 163 9.65 -12.26 -12.33
CA VAL A 163 10.38 -13.44 -11.84
C VAL A 163 9.64 -14.09 -10.67
N PHE A 164 9.15 -13.29 -9.71
CA PHE A 164 8.43 -13.80 -8.55
C PHE A 164 7.07 -14.42 -8.95
N CYS A 165 6.34 -13.78 -9.86
CA CYS A 165 5.11 -14.33 -10.43
C CYS A 165 5.36 -15.67 -11.13
N ALA A 166 6.45 -15.79 -11.91
CA ALA A 166 6.83 -17.04 -12.56
C ALA A 166 7.13 -18.15 -11.55
N ASP A 167 7.87 -17.84 -10.47
CA ASP A 167 8.16 -18.79 -9.40
C ASP A 167 6.88 -19.28 -8.70
N LEU A 168 5.93 -18.39 -8.37
CA LEU A 168 4.65 -18.79 -7.79
C LEU A 168 3.83 -19.71 -8.72
N VAL A 169 3.78 -19.39 -10.02
CA VAL A 169 3.07 -20.23 -11.00
C VAL A 169 3.73 -21.61 -11.11
N LEU A 170 5.06 -21.67 -11.12
CA LEU A 170 5.80 -22.94 -11.15
C LEU A 170 5.58 -23.75 -9.88
N GLN A 171 5.56 -23.12 -8.70
CA GLN A 171 5.25 -23.79 -7.43
C GLN A 171 3.80 -24.28 -7.37
N ALA A 172 2.84 -23.48 -7.83
CA ALA A 172 1.43 -23.87 -7.91
C ALA A 172 1.23 -25.08 -8.84
N ARG A 173 1.95 -25.14 -9.96
CA ARG A 173 1.95 -26.29 -10.90
C ARG A 173 2.63 -27.55 -10.32
N ARG A 174 3.59 -27.39 -9.41
CA ARG A 174 4.29 -28.49 -8.74
C ARG A 174 3.56 -29.07 -7.54
N ARG A 175 2.52 -28.40 -7.02
CA ARG A 175 1.63 -29.01 -6.00
C ARG A 175 0.86 -30.17 -6.65
N PRO A 176 1.04 -31.42 -6.18
CA PRO A 176 0.19 -32.52 -6.63
C PRO A 176 -1.26 -32.14 -6.31
N ARG A 177 -2.16 -32.22 -7.28
CA ARG A 177 -3.60 -32.25 -7.00
C ARG A 177 -3.82 -33.44 -6.08
N VAL A 178 -4.05 -33.19 -4.79
CA VAL A 178 -4.64 -34.20 -3.91
C VAL A 178 -6.04 -34.41 -4.46
N ARG A 179 -6.20 -35.43 -5.29
CA ARG A 179 -7.50 -35.94 -5.74
C ARG A 179 -8.22 -36.45 -4.50
N GLY A 180 -9.33 -35.78 -4.15
CA GLY A 180 -10.44 -36.44 -3.48
C GLY A 180 -11.19 -37.32 -4.48
#